data_AF-A0A2G2YDE2-F1
#
_entry.id   AF-A0A2G2YDE2-F1
#
_cell.length_a   1.000
_cell.length_b   1.000
_cell.length_c   1.000
_cell.angle_alpha   90.00
_cell.angle_beta   90.00
_cell.angle_gamma   90.00
#
_symmetry.space_group_name_H-M   'P 1'
#
loop_
_entity.id
_entity.type
_entity.pdbx_description
1 polymer ?
#
loop_
_entity_poly.entity_id
_entity_poly.type
_entity_poly.pdbx_seq_one_letter_code
_entity_poly.pdbx_strand_id
1 'polypeptide(L)'
;MIDGNACNMETRQDVRILQRERNTCGQGASVIVKSFNKDRMKENLQILDWELSNEEIARIQEIPQCRGYKAEEFVHPDGPYKSIHEFWDGEL
;
A
#
# COMPACT_ATOMS: atom_id res chain seq x y z
N MET A 1 8.61 -19.50 13.32
CA MET A 1 7.26 -19.12 13.76
C MET A 1 7.25 -17.61 13.75
N ILE A 2 6.54 -16.99 12.81
CA ILE A 2 6.47 -15.52 12.71
C ILE A 2 5.21 -15.14 13.49
N ASP A 3 5.38 -14.34 14.53
CA ASP A 3 4.32 -13.97 15.46
C ASP A 3 3.15 -13.28 14.75
N GLY A 4 1.97 -13.88 14.88
CA GLY A 4 0.74 -13.50 14.20
C GLY A 4 0.03 -12.29 14.80
N ASN A 5 0.76 -11.21 15.10
CA ASN A 5 0.17 -10.03 15.78
C ASN A 5 0.25 -8.70 15.01
N ALA A 6 0.54 -8.72 13.71
CA ALA A 6 0.53 -7.51 12.87
C ALA A 6 -0.81 -7.28 12.12
N CYS A 7 -1.80 -8.15 12.29
CA CYS A 7 -3.00 -8.17 11.44
C CYS A 7 -4.24 -7.67 12.17
N ASN A 8 -4.19 -6.48 12.77
CA ASN A 8 -5.37 -5.74 13.23
C ASN A 8 -5.15 -4.23 13.10
N MET A 9 -5.20 -3.73 11.86
CA MET A 9 -5.52 -2.34 11.54
C MET A 9 -6.93 -2.33 10.96
N GLU A 10 -7.92 -2.28 11.86
CA GLU A 10 -9.30 -2.61 11.56
C GLU A 10 -10.08 -1.35 11.17
N THR A 11 -10.62 -1.35 9.94
CA THR A 11 -11.80 -0.62 9.40
C THR A 11 -11.69 0.82 8.89
N ARG A 12 -10.77 1.69 9.33
CA ARG A 12 -10.68 3.07 8.78
C ARG A 12 -9.58 3.31 7.75
N GLN A 13 -8.50 2.52 7.81
CA GLN A 13 -7.45 2.56 6.78
C GLN A 13 -7.87 1.82 5.51
N ASP A 14 -8.80 0.87 5.62
CA ASP A 14 -9.20 -0.01 4.51
C ASP A 14 -9.81 0.75 3.33
N VAL A 15 -10.66 1.75 3.56
CA VAL A 15 -11.26 2.54 2.46
C VAL A 15 -10.21 3.37 1.72
N ARG A 16 -9.25 3.97 2.44
CA ARG A 16 -8.15 4.74 1.82
C ARG A 16 -7.20 3.84 1.05
N ILE A 17 -6.97 2.63 1.54
CA ILE A 17 -6.16 1.60 0.88
C ILE A 17 -6.86 1.17 -0.41
N LEU A 18 -8.14 0.80 -0.35
CA LEU A 18 -8.92 0.37 -1.53
C LEU A 18 -9.02 1.48 -2.60
N GLN A 19 -9.18 2.74 -2.18
CA GLN A 19 -9.18 3.89 -3.09
C GLN A 19 -7.83 4.10 -3.77
N ARG A 20 -6.72 3.95 -3.02
CA ARG A 20 -5.36 4.02 -3.57
C ARG A 20 -5.11 2.87 -4.55
N GLU A 21 -5.49 1.66 -4.17
CA GLU A 21 -5.37 0.44 -4.97
C GLU A 21 -6.12 0.57 -6.30
N ARG A 22 -7.36 1.08 -6.29
CA ARG A 22 -8.10 1.32 -7.53
C ARG A 22 -7.44 2.36 -8.43
N ASN A 23 -6.96 3.47 -7.86
CA ASN A 23 -6.23 4.48 -8.63
C ASN A 23 -4.96 3.88 -9.27
N THR A 24 -4.19 3.08 -8.53
CA THR A 24 -3.02 2.36 -9.06
C THR A 24 -3.41 1.40 -10.19
N CYS A 25 -4.53 0.68 -10.05
CA CYS A 25 -5.06 -0.17 -11.13
C CYS A 25 -5.46 0.62 -12.38
N GLY A 26 -6.08 1.80 -12.22
CA GLY A 26 -6.42 2.69 -13.32
C GLY A 26 -5.20 3.27 -14.05
N GLN A 27 -4.05 3.35 -13.38
CA GLN A 27 -2.78 3.81 -13.95
C GLN A 27 -1.98 2.70 -14.67
N GLY A 28 -2.56 1.51 -14.86
CA GLY A 28 -1.94 0.40 -15.60
C GLY A 28 -1.10 -0.55 -14.75
N ALA A 29 -1.12 -0.42 -13.42
CA ALA A 29 -0.50 -1.37 -12.50
C ALA A 29 -1.51 -2.43 -12.02
N SER A 30 -1.01 -3.54 -11.46
CA SER A 30 -1.85 -4.56 -10.81
C SER A 30 -1.68 -4.49 -9.30
N VAL A 31 -2.75 -4.77 -8.55
CA VAL A 31 -2.76 -4.73 -7.09
C VAL A 31 -2.89 -6.13 -6.52
N ILE A 32 -2.03 -6.45 -5.54
CA ILE A 32 -2.12 -7.68 -4.76
C ILE A 32 -2.53 -7.31 -3.33
N VAL A 33 -3.74 -7.71 -2.97
CA VAL A 33 -4.31 -7.52 -1.64
C VAL A 33 -4.13 -8.78 -0.78
N LYS A 34 -3.87 -8.60 0.52
CA LYS A 34 -3.80 -9.71 1.49
C LYS A 34 -4.83 -9.52 2.60
N SER A 35 -5.66 -10.53 2.83
CA SER A 35 -6.61 -10.60 3.94
C SER A 35 -6.82 -12.05 4.36
N PHE A 36 -7.04 -12.30 5.65
CA PHE A 36 -7.55 -13.58 6.16
C PHE A 36 -9.05 -13.53 6.47
N ASN A 37 -9.65 -12.34 6.44
CA ASN A 37 -11.09 -12.14 6.59
C ASN A 37 -11.77 -12.44 5.23
N LYS A 38 -12.70 -13.40 5.24
CA LYS A 38 -13.38 -13.89 4.04
C LYS A 38 -14.26 -12.85 3.36
N ASP A 39 -14.91 -11.99 4.13
CA ASP A 39 -15.78 -10.96 3.56
C ASP A 39 -14.94 -9.86 2.92
N ARG A 40 -13.84 -9.46 3.56
CA ARG A 40 -12.84 -8.56 2.94
C ARG A 40 -12.23 -9.13 1.66
N MET A 41 -11.95 -10.44 1.61
CA MET A 41 -11.45 -11.04 0.37
C MET A 41 -12.46 -10.94 -0.77
N LYS A 42 -13.76 -11.06 -0.49
CA LYS A 42 -14.81 -10.88 -1.51
C LYS A 42 -14.90 -9.42 -1.95
N GLU A 43 -14.90 -8.49 -1.01
CA GLU A 43 -14.95 -7.04 -1.29
C GLU A 43 -13.75 -6.60 -2.14
N ASN A 44 -12.54 -7.08 -1.82
CA ASN A 44 -11.35 -6.72 -2.60
C ASN A 44 -11.39 -7.23 -4.06
N LEU A 45 -12.15 -8.29 -4.36
CA LEU A 45 -12.34 -8.76 -5.74
C LEU A 45 -13.31 -7.87 -6.53
N GLN A 46 -14.23 -7.19 -5.83
CA GLN A 46 -15.25 -6.32 -6.41
C GLN A 46 -14.72 -4.91 -6.78
N ILE A 47 -13.43 -4.63 -6.55
CA ILE A 47 -12.83 -3.31 -6.87
C ILE A 47 -12.85 -2.99 -8.37
N LEU A 48 -13.04 -4.00 -9.22
CA LEU A 48 -13.08 -3.86 -10.68
C LEU A 48 -14.47 -3.48 -11.19
N ASP A 49 -15.51 -3.64 -10.37
CA ASP A 49 -16.91 -3.45 -10.78
C ASP A 49 -17.35 -1.98 -10.72
N TRP A 50 -16.46 -1.07 -10.33
CA TRP A 50 -16.73 0.37 -10.22
C TRP A 50 -15.52 1.24 -10.61
N GLU A 51 -15.79 2.52 -10.89
CA GLU A 51 -14.80 3.49 -11.32
C GLU A 51 -14.82 4.73 -10.41
N LEU A 52 -13.65 5.33 -10.19
CA LEU A 52 -13.52 6.59 -9.48
C LEU A 52 -13.88 7.75 -10.41
N SER A 53 -14.58 8.74 -9.89
CA SER A 53 -14.76 10.02 -10.58
C SER A 53 -13.45 10.82 -10.64
N ASN A 54 -13.35 11.75 -11.59
CA ASN A 54 -12.21 12.65 -11.71
C ASN A 54 -11.96 13.47 -10.43
N GLU A 55 -13.02 13.83 -9.71
CA GLU A 55 -12.92 14.56 -8.44
C GLU A 55 -12.34 13.67 -7.33
N GLU A 56 -12.70 12.40 -7.28
CA GLU A 56 -12.11 11.45 -6.32
C GLU A 56 -10.65 11.17 -6.63
N ILE A 57 -10.29 11.04 -7.91
CA ILE A 57 -8.89 10.89 -8.35
C ILE A 57 -8.08 12.12 -7.92
N ALA A 58 -8.60 13.33 -8.15
CA ALA A 58 -7.93 14.57 -7.73
C ALA A 58 -7.71 14.61 -6.21
N ARG A 59 -8.73 14.24 -5.41
CA ARG A 59 -8.62 14.15 -3.95
C ARG A 59 -7.61 13.10 -3.48
N ILE A 60 -7.47 11.98 -4.20
CA ILE A 60 -6.44 10.97 -3.90
C ILE A 60 -5.04 11.49 -4.19
N GLN A 61 -4.86 12.28 -5.25
CA GLN A 61 -3.57 12.88 -5.61
C GLN A 61 -3.08 13.90 -4.57
N GLU A 62 -3.98 14.54 -3.84
CA GLU A 62 -3.65 15.47 -2.75
C GLU A 62 -3.14 14.76 -1.48
N ILE A 63 -3.32 13.44 -1.37
CA ILE A 63 -2.84 12.68 -0.21
C ILE A 63 -1.30 12.70 -0.20
N PRO A 64 -0.66 13.17 0.90
CA PRO A 64 0.80 13.12 1.03
C PRO A 64 1.30 11.70 0.81
N GLN A 65 2.16 11.52 -0.20
CA GLN A 65 2.74 10.22 -0.51
C GLN A 65 3.91 9.95 0.43
N CYS A 66 3.98 8.72 0.92
CA CYS A 66 5.15 8.18 1.60
C CYS A 66 5.29 6.69 1.27
N ARG A 67 6.52 6.20 1.31
CA ARG A 67 6.80 4.78 1.13
C ARG A 67 6.30 3.97 2.35
N GLY A 68 5.43 2.99 2.10
CA GLY A 68 4.83 2.16 3.15
C GLY A 68 5.80 1.14 3.77
N TYR A 69 6.74 0.63 2.97
CA TYR A 69 7.77 -0.30 3.41
C TYR A 69 9.16 0.29 3.12
N LYS A 70 9.87 0.64 4.19
CA LYS A 70 11.16 1.34 4.11
C LYS A 70 12.37 0.42 3.95
N ALA A 71 12.21 -0.89 4.12
CA ALA A 71 13.28 -1.87 3.98
C ALA A 71 14.45 -1.64 4.97
N GLU A 72 14.13 -1.19 6.20
CA GLU A 72 15.13 -0.86 7.25
C GLU A 72 15.99 -2.06 7.64
N GLU A 73 15.44 -3.27 7.55
CA GLU A 73 16.13 -4.53 7.84
C GLU A 73 17.29 -4.84 6.88
N PHE A 74 17.36 -4.16 5.72
CA PHE A 74 18.43 -4.33 4.74
C PHE A 74 19.53 -3.25 4.86
N VAL A 75 19.41 -2.34 5.82
CA VAL A 75 20.36 -1.24 6.06
C VAL A 75 21.25 -1.56 7.25
N HIS A 76 22.56 -1.43 7.08
CA HIS A 76 23.52 -1.66 8.17
C HIS A 76 24.79 -0.80 7.99
N PRO A 77 25.40 -0.26 9.06
CA PRO A 77 26.65 0.51 8.97
C PRO A 77 27.82 -0.23 8.30
N ASP A 78 27.85 -1.56 8.41
CA ASP A 78 28.83 -2.42 7.74
C ASP A 78 28.27 -3.11 6.47
N GLY A 79 26.99 -2.91 6.15
CA GLY A 79 26.32 -3.52 5.01
C GLY A 79 26.55 -2.77 3.68
N PRO A 80 26.01 -3.27 2.57
CA PRO A 80 26.12 -2.60 1.28
C PRO A 80 25.39 -1.24 1.24
N TYR A 81 24.37 -1.05 2.08
CA TYR A 81 23.62 0.21 2.21
C TYR A 81 23.72 0.72 3.65
N LYS A 82 24.21 1.96 3.81
CA LYS A 82 24.48 2.60 5.10
C LYS A 82 23.29 3.39 5.62
N SER A 83 22.33 3.72 4.74
CA SER A 83 21.11 4.43 5.09
C SER A 83 19.94 3.99 4.22
N ILE A 84 18.72 4.28 4.67
CA ILE A 84 17.49 4.07 3.88
C ILE A 84 17.51 4.91 2.60
N HIS A 85 18.08 6.12 2.67
CA HIS A 85 18.20 7.01 1.50
C HIS A 85 19.07 6.37 0.42
N GLU A 86 20.19 5.78 0.80
CA GLU A 86 21.07 5.05 -0.11
C GLU A 86 20.40 3.79 -0.67
N PHE A 87 19.64 3.05 0.15
CA PHE A 87 18.92 1.86 -0.31
C PHE A 87 17.89 2.17 -1.40
N TRP A 88 17.24 3.33 -1.34
CA TRP A 88 16.21 3.75 -2.29
C TRP A 88 16.70 4.79 -3.31
N ASP A 89 18.01 5.00 -3.47
CA ASP A 89 18.58 6.03 -4.36
C ASP A 89 17.96 7.44 -4.18
N GLY A 90 17.53 7.73 -2.95
CA GLY A 90 16.85 8.97 -2.56
C GLY A 90 15.33 9.04 -2.82
N GLU A 91 14.72 7.99 -3.36
CA GLU A 91 13.27 7.91 -3.62
C GLU A 91 12.47 7.46 -2.37
N LEU A 92 12.27 8.37 -1.42
CA LEU A 92 11.55 8.12 -0.15
C LEU A 92 10.11 8.66 -0.10
#